data_AF-A0ABD2UPB9-F1
#
_entry.id   AF-A0ABD2UPB9-F1
#
_cell.length_a   1.000
_cell.length_b   1.000
_cell.length_c   1.000
_cell.angle_alpha   90.00
_cell.angle_beta   90.00
_cell.angle_gamma   90.00
#
_symmetry.space_group_name_H-M   'P 1'
#
loop_
_entity.id
_entity.type
_entity.pdbx_description
1 polymer ?
#
loop_
_entity_poly.entity_id
_entity_poly.type
_entity_poly.pdbx_seq_one_letter_code
_entity_poly.pdbx_strand_id
1 'polypeptide(L)'
;IKNPQKLSRTPQQKLRTNRSIFSVKASKFKRKKLAKMSTMKFCRECNNILYPKEDKEQKILLYACRNCDHQEPAENNCVYRNEIHHSAAERTQVLQDVAADPTLPRTKSVRCSQCGHGEAVFFQATARGEEGMTLFFVCCNPNCGHRWRD
;
A
#
# COMPACT_ATOMS: atom_id res chain seq x y z
N ILE A 1 43.54 -61.17 23.20
CA ILE A 1 44.99 -60.99 22.93
C ILE A 1 45.32 -59.51 23.11
N LYS A 2 46.48 -59.26 23.72
CA LYS A 2 46.89 -58.01 24.38
C LYS A 2 47.03 -56.81 23.41
N ASN A 3 46.72 -55.65 23.96
CA ASN A 3 47.10 -54.30 23.52
C ASN A 3 48.64 -54.17 23.33
N PRO A 4 49.13 -53.23 22.51
CA PRO A 4 49.85 -52.07 23.09
C PRO A 4 49.58 -50.75 22.34
N GLN A 5 49.25 -49.65 23.04
CA GLN A 5 50.15 -48.59 23.55
C GLN A 5 51.01 -47.90 22.46
N LYS A 6 51.26 -46.59 22.40
CA LYS A 6 50.85 -45.29 23.03
C LYS A 6 51.83 -44.27 22.40
N LEU A 7 51.46 -42.99 22.21
CA LEU A 7 52.31 -41.79 22.39
C LEU A 7 51.40 -40.55 22.14
N SER A 8 50.91 -39.85 23.17
CA SER A 8 51.52 -38.76 23.98
C SER A 8 51.07 -37.35 23.51
N ARG A 9 50.20 -36.68 24.31
CA ARG A 9 50.40 -35.38 25.04
C ARG A 9 50.47 -34.13 24.13
N THR A 10 49.78 -32.99 24.31
CA THR A 10 49.20 -32.27 25.48
C THR A 10 48.35 -31.05 24.98
N PRO A 11 47.69 -30.26 25.85
CA PRO A 11 46.44 -29.54 25.55
C PRO A 11 46.54 -28.00 25.42
N GLN A 12 45.63 -27.41 24.65
CA GLN A 12 45.16 -26.01 24.77
C GLN A 12 43.76 -25.94 24.11
N GLN A 13 42.78 -25.11 24.42
CA GLN A 13 42.40 -24.20 25.50
C GLN A 13 40.93 -23.84 25.19
N LYS A 14 40.21 -23.32 26.18
CA LYS A 14 38.79 -22.92 26.12
C LYS A 14 38.54 -21.83 25.07
N LEU A 15 37.40 -21.91 24.38
CA LEU A 15 36.59 -20.73 24.03
C LEU A 15 35.11 -21.10 24.19
N ARG A 16 34.54 -20.67 25.32
CA ARG A 16 33.09 -20.61 25.54
C ARG A 16 32.55 -19.48 24.68
N THR A 17 31.76 -19.78 23.66
CA THR A 17 30.87 -18.78 23.04
C THR A 17 29.47 -18.99 23.61
N ASN A 18 29.07 -18.05 24.46
CA ASN A 18 27.71 -17.91 24.96
C ASN A 18 26.77 -17.66 23.76
N ARG A 19 26.07 -18.69 23.30
CA ARG A 19 24.89 -18.51 22.45
C ARG A 19 23.72 -18.21 23.39
N SER A 20 23.61 -16.95 23.79
CA SER A 20 22.37 -16.43 24.37
C SER A 20 21.25 -16.66 23.36
N ILE A 21 20.29 -17.48 23.77
CA ILE A 21 19.03 -17.71 23.08
C ILE A 21 18.26 -16.38 23.16
N PHE A 22 18.45 -15.52 22.18
CA PHE A 22 17.52 -14.42 21.95
C PHE A 22 16.30 -15.01 21.24
N SER A 23 15.34 -15.48 22.05
CA SER A 23 13.96 -15.67 21.62
C SER A 23 13.39 -14.29 21.25
N VAL A 24 13.61 -13.85 20.01
CA VAL A 24 12.90 -12.71 19.45
C VAL A 24 11.43 -13.12 19.35
N LYS A 25 10.64 -12.73 20.35
CA LYS A 25 9.19 -12.85 20.30
C LYS A 25 8.71 -12.06 19.10
N ALA A 26 8.11 -12.75 18.13
CA ALA A 26 7.39 -12.12 17.03
C ALA A 26 6.26 -11.27 17.60
N SER A 27 6.50 -9.96 17.73
CA SER A 27 5.49 -9.00 18.14
C SER A 27 4.41 -8.96 17.07
N LYS A 28 3.22 -9.42 17.43
CA LYS A 28 2.00 -9.36 16.61
C LYS A 28 1.86 -7.94 16.02
N PHE A 29 2.01 -7.83 14.71
CA PHE A 29 1.76 -6.61 13.96
C PHE A 29 0.26 -6.28 14.10
N LYS A 30 -0.08 -5.40 15.05
CA LYS A 30 -1.45 -4.92 15.21
C LYS A 30 -1.83 -4.22 13.90
N ARG A 31 -2.82 -4.76 13.19
CA ARG A 31 -3.45 -4.10 12.04
C ARG A 31 -3.82 -2.68 12.45
N LYS A 32 -3.09 -1.68 11.95
CA LYS A 32 -3.39 -0.27 12.19
C LYS A 32 -4.78 -0.01 11.63
N LYS A 33 -5.70 0.43 12.50
CA LYS A 33 -7.02 0.91 12.13
C LYS A 33 -6.84 1.96 11.03
N LEU A 34 -7.49 1.79 9.88
CA LEU A 34 -7.42 2.72 8.76
C LEU A 34 -7.91 4.08 9.27
N ALA A 35 -6.97 4.99 9.54
CA ALA A 35 -7.32 6.34 10.00
C ALA A 35 -8.10 7.02 8.88
N LYS A 36 -9.35 7.45 9.17
CA LYS A 36 -10.22 8.18 8.24
C LYS A 36 -9.41 9.34 7.66
N MET A 37 -9.27 9.36 6.34
CA MET A 37 -8.51 10.38 5.62
C MET A 37 -9.02 11.77 5.97
N SER A 38 -8.11 12.74 6.09
CA SER A 38 -8.46 14.15 6.23
C SER A 38 -9.02 14.64 4.89
N THR A 39 -10.34 14.64 4.75
CA THR A 39 -11.00 15.22 3.58
C THR A 39 -10.93 16.74 3.64
N MET A 40 -10.59 17.40 2.53
CA MET A 40 -10.62 18.86 2.44
C MET A 40 -12.05 19.37 2.64
N LYS A 41 -12.21 20.43 3.43
CA LYS A 41 -13.50 21.05 3.74
C LYS A 41 -13.61 22.44 3.12
N PHE A 42 -14.82 22.81 2.72
CA PHE A 42 -15.12 24.09 2.07
C PHE A 42 -16.13 24.88 2.90
N CYS A 43 -15.96 26.21 2.92
CA CYS A 43 -16.85 27.13 3.61
C CYS A 43 -18.23 27.15 2.94
N ARG A 44 -19.29 27.11 3.73
CA ARG A 44 -20.67 27.12 3.22
C ARG A 44 -21.12 28.48 2.64
N GLU A 45 -20.44 29.56 3.02
CA GLU A 45 -20.82 30.92 2.63
C GLU A 45 -20.10 31.38 1.35
N CYS A 46 -18.78 31.19 1.28
CA CYS A 46 -17.95 31.69 0.18
C CYS A 46 -17.26 30.60 -0.64
N ASN A 47 -17.51 29.33 -0.35
CA ASN A 47 -16.94 28.16 -1.03
C ASN A 47 -15.39 28.13 -1.09
N ASN A 48 -14.72 28.88 -0.21
CA ASN A 48 -13.27 28.83 -0.04
C ASN A 48 -12.85 27.66 0.87
N ILE A 49 -11.62 27.19 0.73
CA ILE A 49 -11.06 26.11 1.56
C ILE A 49 -10.99 26.56 3.03
N LEU A 50 -11.44 25.70 3.94
CA LEU A 50 -11.30 25.92 5.38
C LEU A 50 -9.93 25.46 5.89
N TYR A 51 -9.35 26.24 6.79
CA TYR A 51 -8.03 25.98 7.37
C TYR A 51 -8.14 25.54 8.84
N PRO A 52 -7.29 24.61 9.30
CA PRO A 52 -7.25 24.19 10.69
C PRO A 52 -6.85 25.38 11.60
N LYS A 53 -7.60 25.59 12.69
CA LYS A 53 -7.40 26.63 13.69
C LYS A 53 -7.61 26.02 15.08
N GLU A 54 -6.72 26.32 16.02
CA GLU A 54 -6.87 25.89 17.42
C GLU A 54 -7.75 26.88 18.20
N ASP A 55 -8.72 26.35 18.95
CA ASP A 55 -9.35 27.08 20.07
C ASP A 55 -8.62 26.70 21.36
N LYS A 56 -7.88 27.67 21.93
CA LYS A 56 -7.02 27.46 23.11
C LYS A 56 -7.81 27.28 24.41
N GLU A 57 -9.01 27.85 24.49
CA GLU A 57 -9.83 27.82 25.70
C GLU A 57 -10.50 26.46 25.85
N GLN A 58 -11.15 26.02 24.77
CA GLN A 58 -11.86 24.74 24.73
C GLN A 58 -10.93 23.57 24.37
N LYS A 59 -9.71 23.85 23.90
CA LYS A 59 -8.72 22.85 23.43
C LYS A 59 -9.27 21.96 22.33
N ILE A 60 -10.02 22.56 21.40
CA ILE A 60 -10.63 21.89 20.26
C ILE A 60 -10.01 22.37 18.94
N LEU A 61 -9.99 21.48 17.95
CA LEU A 61 -9.63 21.83 16.58
C LEU A 61 -10.86 22.37 15.85
N LEU A 62 -10.72 23.55 15.26
CA LEU A 62 -11.69 24.17 14.38
C LEU A 62 -11.19 24.20 12.94
N TYR A 63 -12.11 24.31 12.00
CA TYR A 63 -11.87 24.66 10.60
C TYR A 63 -12.47 26.04 10.34
N ALA A 64 -11.62 27.00 9.97
CA ALA A 64 -11.96 28.40 9.81
C ALA A 64 -11.73 28.90 8.39
N CYS A 65 -12.62 29.75 7.89
CA CYS A 65 -12.39 30.46 6.63
C CYS A 65 -11.42 31.63 6.86
N ARG A 66 -10.69 32.04 5.81
CA ARG A 66 -9.86 33.26 5.82
C ARG A 66 -10.57 34.49 5.26
N ASN A 67 -11.65 34.27 4.51
CA ASN A 67 -12.37 35.32 3.78
C ASN A 67 -13.67 35.76 4.48
N CYS A 68 -14.17 34.97 5.43
CA CYS A 68 -15.33 35.29 6.26
C CYS A 68 -15.17 34.70 7.67
N ASP A 69 -16.13 34.96 8.56
CA ASP A 69 -16.07 34.56 9.98
C ASP A 69 -16.52 33.11 10.25
N HIS A 70 -16.87 32.37 9.19
CA HIS A 70 -17.33 30.98 9.28
C HIS A 70 -16.28 30.07 9.92
N GLN A 71 -16.70 29.36 10.97
CA GLN A 71 -15.88 28.42 11.75
C GLN A 71 -16.72 27.20 12.14
N GLU A 72 -16.14 26.01 12.08
CA GLU A 72 -16.81 24.76 12.50
C GLU A 72 -15.85 23.81 13.22
N PRO A 73 -16.32 23.00 14.19
CA PRO A 73 -15.47 22.03 14.89
C PRO A 73 -15.06 20.87 13.98
N ALA A 74 -13.84 20.37 14.17
CA ALA A 74 -13.34 19.21 13.45
C ALA A 74 -13.88 17.90 14.02
N GLU A 75 -14.36 17.01 13.16
CA GLU A 75 -14.75 15.64 13.54
C GLU A 75 -13.55 14.73 13.82
N ASN A 76 -12.38 15.05 13.24
CA ASN A 76 -11.15 14.27 13.34
C ASN A 76 -9.97 15.24 13.53
N ASN A 77 -9.06 14.89 14.44
CA ASN A 77 -7.87 15.68 14.76
C ASN A 77 -6.71 15.47 13.77
N CYS A 78 -6.86 14.55 12.80
CA CYS A 78 -5.88 14.37 11.74
C CYS A 78 -5.99 15.50 10.71
N VAL A 79 -5.08 16.47 10.78
CA VAL A 79 -5.02 17.62 9.84
C VAL A 79 -4.28 17.26 8.55
N TYR A 80 -3.25 16.44 8.66
CA TYR A 80 -2.43 16.03 7.52
C TYR A 80 -1.94 14.60 7.74
N ARG A 81 -1.97 13.81 6.67
CA ARG A 81 -1.38 12.48 6.62
C ARG A 81 -0.61 12.32 5.32
N ASN A 82 0.69 12.12 5.44
CA ASN A 82 1.51 11.67 4.32
C ASN A 82 1.54 10.14 4.30
N GLU A 83 0.97 9.54 3.26
CA GLU A 83 1.06 8.10 3.03
C GLU A 83 2.16 7.81 2.01
N ILE A 84 3.30 7.30 2.49
CA ILE A 84 4.37 6.85 1.61
C ILE A 84 4.03 5.43 1.14
N HIS A 85 3.35 5.33 0.01
CA HIS A 85 3.06 4.05 -0.63
C HIS A 85 4.37 3.45 -1.18
N HIS A 86 4.81 2.31 -0.61
CA HIS A 86 6.00 1.58 -1.07
C HIS A 86 5.69 0.50 -2.12
N SER A 87 4.41 0.21 -2.34
CA SER A 87 3.92 -0.53 -3.51
C SER A 87 3.01 0.44 -4.23
N ALA A 88 3.21 0.64 -5.52
CA ALA A 88 2.22 1.30 -6.34
C ALA A 88 0.97 0.41 -6.30
N ALA A 89 0.07 0.68 -5.36
CA ALA A 89 -1.34 0.43 -5.57
C ALA A 89 -1.76 1.40 -6.67
N GLU A 90 -1.19 1.20 -7.86
CA GLU A 90 -1.65 1.68 -9.13
C GLU A 90 -2.96 0.93 -9.34
N ARG A 91 -3.96 1.34 -8.57
CA ARG A 91 -5.29 1.45 -9.10
C ARG A 91 -5.21 2.64 -10.06
N THR A 92 -4.44 2.47 -11.15
CA THR A 92 -4.59 3.26 -12.35
C THR A 92 -6.09 3.26 -12.54
N GLN A 93 -6.69 4.43 -12.58
CA GLN A 93 -8.00 4.58 -13.17
C GLN A 93 -7.79 4.23 -14.64
N VAL A 94 -7.61 2.94 -14.94
CA VAL A 94 -7.55 2.39 -16.29
C VAL A 94 -8.86 2.88 -16.88
N LEU A 95 -8.79 3.79 -17.84
CA LEU A 95 -10.01 4.39 -18.37
C LEU A 95 -10.84 3.25 -18.99
N GLN A 96 -12.16 3.37 -18.96
CA GLN A 96 -13.05 2.35 -19.54
C GLN A 96 -12.73 2.08 -21.02
N ASP A 97 -12.06 3.05 -21.66
CA ASP A 97 -11.71 3.08 -23.08
C ASP A 97 -10.43 2.33 -23.43
N VAL A 98 -9.73 1.75 -22.45
CA VAL A 98 -8.50 0.96 -22.73
C VAL A 98 -8.80 -0.26 -23.61
N ALA A 99 -10.02 -0.82 -23.53
CA ALA A 99 -10.45 -1.89 -24.42
C ALA A 99 -10.72 -1.42 -25.87
N ALA A 100 -10.91 -0.13 -26.10
CA ALA A 100 -11.18 0.46 -27.42
C ALA A 100 -9.90 0.94 -28.13
N ASP A 101 -8.79 1.10 -27.39
CA ASP A 101 -7.52 1.50 -27.97
C ASP A 101 -7.00 0.42 -28.95
N PRO A 102 -6.84 0.73 -30.25
CA PRO A 102 -6.32 -0.21 -31.24
C PRO A 102 -4.80 -0.41 -31.14
N THR A 103 -4.09 0.45 -30.41
CA THR A 103 -2.63 0.38 -30.26
C THR A 103 -2.19 -0.61 -29.18
N LEU A 104 -3.11 -1.02 -28.30
CA LEU A 104 -2.81 -1.98 -27.24
C LEU A 104 -2.94 -3.44 -27.71
N PRO A 105 -2.04 -4.33 -27.26
CA PRO A 105 -2.06 -5.72 -27.67
C PRO A 105 -3.24 -6.47 -27.06
N ARG A 106 -3.80 -7.40 -27.85
CA ARG A 106 -4.93 -8.26 -27.47
C ARG A 106 -4.49 -9.71 -27.43
N THR A 107 -5.01 -10.45 -26.46
CA THR A 107 -4.80 -11.89 -26.37
C THR A 107 -6.12 -12.64 -26.29
N LYS A 108 -6.13 -13.85 -26.87
CA LYS A 108 -7.24 -14.82 -26.79
C LYS A 108 -6.92 -16.01 -25.86
N SER A 109 -5.73 -16.05 -25.29
CA SER A 109 -5.30 -17.13 -24.39
C SER A 109 -5.96 -17.05 -23.01
N VAL A 110 -6.43 -15.87 -22.61
CA VAL A 110 -7.04 -15.61 -21.30
C VAL A 110 -8.53 -15.35 -21.47
N ARG A 111 -9.34 -15.97 -20.63
CA ARG A 111 -10.80 -15.76 -20.58
C ARG A 111 -11.18 -14.89 -19.41
N CYS A 112 -12.14 -14.00 -19.63
CA CYS A 112 -12.72 -13.18 -18.56
C CYS A 112 -13.45 -14.06 -17.54
N SER A 113 -13.09 -13.94 -16.26
CA SER A 113 -13.73 -14.67 -15.16
C SER A 113 -15.18 -14.28 -14.90
N GLN A 114 -15.61 -13.08 -15.34
CA GLN A 114 -16.97 -12.58 -15.11
C GLN A 114 -17.96 -12.93 -16.23
N CYS A 115 -17.56 -12.84 -17.50
CA CYS A 115 -18.46 -13.05 -18.63
C CYS A 115 -18.04 -14.17 -19.59
N GLY A 116 -16.89 -14.81 -19.36
CA GLY A 116 -16.37 -15.89 -20.22
C GLY A 116 -15.85 -15.45 -21.60
N HIS A 117 -15.86 -14.14 -21.90
CA HIS A 117 -15.34 -13.60 -23.14
C HIS A 117 -13.87 -14.00 -23.36
N GLY A 118 -13.55 -14.45 -24.57
CA GLY A 118 -12.25 -15.04 -24.92
C GLY A 118 -11.25 -14.05 -25.49
N GLU A 119 -11.41 -12.75 -25.22
CA GLU A 119 -10.47 -11.73 -25.66
C GLU A 119 -10.31 -10.66 -24.59
N ALA A 120 -9.06 -10.29 -24.35
CA ALA A 120 -8.66 -9.26 -23.40
C ALA A 120 -7.51 -8.42 -23.96
N VAL A 121 -7.54 -7.12 -23.71
CA VAL A 121 -6.38 -6.24 -23.86
C VAL A 121 -5.47 -6.45 -22.67
N PHE A 122 -4.15 -6.44 -22.89
CA PHE A 122 -3.18 -6.47 -21.81
C PHE A 122 -2.14 -5.37 -21.94
N PHE A 123 -1.63 -4.90 -20.81
CA PHE A 123 -0.53 -3.94 -20.77
C PHE A 123 0.23 -4.08 -19.47
N GLN A 124 1.49 -3.65 -19.50
CA GLN A 124 2.32 -3.55 -18.31
C GLN A 124 2.16 -2.15 -17.73
N ALA A 125 1.88 -2.05 -16.43
CA ALA A 125 1.82 -0.73 -15.81
C ALA A 125 3.23 -0.16 -15.69
N THR A 126 3.39 1.10 -16.11
CA THR A 126 4.64 1.85 -15.99
C THR A 126 4.82 2.34 -14.56
N ALA A 127 4.83 1.44 -13.58
CA ALA A 127 5.17 1.79 -12.22
C ALA A 127 6.66 2.10 -12.16
N ARG A 128 7.04 3.29 -11.68
CA ARG A 128 8.43 3.59 -11.30
C ARG A 128 8.77 2.79 -10.02
N GLY A 129 9.09 1.50 -10.16
CA GLY A 129 9.40 0.59 -9.05
C GLY A 129 9.71 -0.84 -9.50
N GLU A 130 10.05 -1.73 -8.56
CA GLU A 130 10.41 -3.14 -8.81
C GLU A 130 9.26 -4.01 -9.38
N GLU A 131 8.02 -3.50 -9.43
CA GLU A 131 6.84 -4.22 -9.98
C GLU A 131 6.74 -4.16 -11.52
N GLY A 132 7.82 -3.80 -12.22
CA GLY A 132 7.90 -3.63 -13.68
C GLY A 132 7.76 -4.91 -14.51
N MET A 133 7.12 -5.96 -13.99
CA MET A 133 6.80 -7.22 -14.70
C MET A 133 5.34 -7.64 -14.56
N THR A 134 4.51 -6.86 -13.86
CA THR A 134 3.10 -7.19 -13.64
C THR A 134 2.25 -6.86 -14.87
N LEU A 135 1.43 -7.80 -15.32
CA LEU A 135 0.49 -7.59 -16.44
C LEU A 135 -0.91 -7.29 -15.92
N PHE A 136 -1.55 -6.30 -16.54
CA PHE A 136 -2.94 -5.97 -16.32
C PHE A 136 -3.75 -6.37 -17.54
N PHE A 137 -4.91 -6.98 -17.30
CA PHE A 137 -5.84 -7.43 -18.33
C PHE A 137 -7.16 -6.66 -18.22
N VAL A 138 -7.76 -6.36 -19.38
CA VAL A 138 -9.08 -5.73 -19.49
C VAL A 138 -9.91 -6.50 -20.51
N CYS A 139 -11.10 -6.95 -20.11
CA CYS A 139 -12.02 -7.66 -21.00
C CYS A 139 -12.51 -6.77 -22.15
N CYS A 140 -12.45 -7.27 -23.39
CA CYS A 140 -12.88 -6.54 -24.58
C CYS A 140 -14.41 -6.44 -24.75
N ASN A 141 -15.20 -7.15 -23.93
CA ASN A 141 -16.66 -7.08 -24.00
C ASN A 141 -17.14 -5.72 -23.44
N PRO A 142 -17.80 -4.86 -24.24
CA PRO A 142 -18.28 -3.54 -23.81
C PRO A 142 -19.22 -3.59 -22.60
N ASN A 143 -19.95 -4.70 -22.45
CA ASN A 143 -20.89 -4.91 -21.34
C ASN A 143 -20.23 -5.47 -20.07
N CYS A 144 -18.94 -5.80 -20.12
CA CYS A 144 -18.21 -6.39 -18.99
C CYS A 144 -17.15 -5.46 -18.44
N GLY A 145 -16.16 -5.07 -19.26
CA GLY A 145 -15.06 -4.21 -18.81
C GLY A 145 -14.27 -4.70 -17.60
N HIS A 146 -14.37 -5.99 -17.26
CA HIS A 146 -13.70 -6.60 -16.10
C HIS A 146 -12.18 -6.48 -16.22
N ARG A 147 -11.52 -6.25 -15.10
CA ARG A 147 -10.08 -5.95 -15.03
C ARG A 147 -9.43 -6.78 -13.95
N TRP A 148 -8.31 -7.40 -14.27
CA TRP A 148 -7.58 -8.24 -13.35
C TRP A 148 -6.08 -8.15 -13.59
N ARG A 149 -5.32 -8.62 -12.60
CA ARG A 149 -3.86 -8.67 -12.59
C ARG A 149 -3.44 -10.13 -12.67
N ASP A 150 -2.32 -10.39 -13.34
CA ASP A 150 -1.52 -11.61 -13.18
C ASP A 150 -0.25 -11.30 -12.38
#